data_AF-A0A2L0ENE2-F1
#
_entry.id   AF-A0A2L0ENE2-F1
#
_cell.length_a   1.000
_cell.length_b   1.000
_cell.length_c   1.000
_cell.angle_alpha   90.00
_cell.angle_beta   90.00
_cell.angle_gamma   90.00
#
_symmetry.space_group_name_H-M   'P 1'
#
loop_
_entity.id
_entity.type
_entity.pdbx_description
1 polymer ?
#
loop_
_entity_poly.entity_id
_entity_poly.type
_entity_poly.pdbx_seq_one_letter_code
_entity_poly.pdbx_strand_id
1 'polypeptide(L)'
;MIPFERAPEPAGFDANVRQPGHRWLARGDARSTPGYWRRAARDLRAAFKDLCGYTAMWLSAPGTVDHFVSRDEDPSLAYEWTNFRYAAAWINSSKSALRSDQVLDPFEVGDGWFEIILPSCQMVLTDRCPPEVRDRAQTMLKRLKLGDGESVVSYRRE
;
A
#
# COMPACT_ATOMS: atom_id res chain seq x y z
N MET A 1 8.55 8.98 2.42
CA MET A 1 8.28 7.85 1.50
C MET A 1 9.33 7.87 0.41
N ILE A 2 9.56 6.74 -0.23
CA ILE A 2 10.49 6.62 -1.37
C ILE A 2 9.72 6.15 -2.60
N PRO A 3 10.20 6.44 -3.82
CA PRO A 3 9.65 5.85 -5.03
C PRO A 3 9.79 4.33 -5.04
N PHE A 4 8.72 3.63 -5.44
CA PHE A 4 8.75 2.20 -5.74
C PHE A 4 8.50 1.99 -7.23
N GLU A 5 9.17 1.00 -7.82
CA GLU A 5 8.92 0.57 -9.19
C GLU A 5 7.93 -0.58 -9.21
N ARG A 6 7.09 -0.62 -10.25
CA ARG A 6 6.17 -1.74 -10.47
C ARG A 6 6.98 -2.98 -10.84
N ALA A 7 6.92 -4.02 -10.01
CA ALA A 7 7.50 -5.31 -10.33
C ALA A 7 6.63 -6.07 -11.34
N PRO A 8 7.24 -6.90 -12.22
CA PRO A 8 6.48 -7.80 -13.06
C PRO A 8 5.64 -8.77 -12.20
N GLU A 9 4.56 -9.26 -12.79
CA GLU A 9 3.74 -10.29 -12.16
C GLU A 9 4.57 -11.57 -11.91
N PRO A 10 4.50 -12.17 -10.71
CA PRO A 10 5.26 -13.38 -10.40
C PRO A 10 4.68 -14.62 -11.09
N ALA A 11 5.56 -15.61 -11.32
CA ALA A 11 5.17 -16.86 -11.93
C ALA A 11 4.04 -17.55 -11.15
N GLY A 12 2.98 -17.94 -11.86
CA GLY A 12 1.83 -18.61 -11.28
C GLY A 12 0.84 -17.68 -10.56
N PHE A 13 1.05 -16.36 -10.52
CA PHE A 13 0.05 -15.42 -10.00
C PHE A 13 -1.30 -15.60 -10.70
N ASP A 14 -1.28 -15.66 -12.04
CA ASP A 14 -2.49 -15.83 -12.82
C ASP A 14 -3.29 -17.07 -12.42
N ALA A 15 -2.63 -18.23 -12.39
CA ALA A 15 -3.25 -19.52 -12.05
C ALA A 15 -3.69 -19.60 -10.57
N ASN A 16 -2.92 -19.02 -9.65
CA ASN A 16 -3.11 -19.19 -8.22
C ASN A 16 -3.97 -18.10 -7.56
N VAL A 17 -4.06 -16.92 -8.17
CA VAL A 17 -4.73 -15.73 -7.60
C VAL A 17 -5.78 -15.19 -8.56
N ARG A 18 -5.38 -14.75 -9.76
CA ARG A 18 -6.28 -14.04 -10.70
C ARG A 18 -7.42 -14.92 -11.17
N GLN A 19 -7.13 -16.04 -11.82
CA GLN A 19 -8.15 -16.94 -12.36
C GLN A 19 -9.15 -17.45 -11.31
N PRO A 20 -8.73 -17.99 -10.13
CA PRO A 20 -9.69 -18.40 -9.11
C PRO A 20 -10.48 -17.21 -8.55
N GLY A 21 -9.87 -16.03 -8.44
CA GLY A 21 -10.53 -14.79 -8.05
C GLY A 21 -11.62 -14.36 -9.02
N HIS A 22 -11.32 -14.26 -10.32
CA HIS A 22 -12.29 -13.91 -11.36
C HIS A 22 -13.41 -14.94 -11.50
N ARG A 23 -13.10 -16.24 -11.37
CA ARG A 23 -14.14 -17.28 -11.32
C ARG A 23 -15.08 -17.09 -10.13
N TRP A 24 -14.56 -16.61 -8.99
CA TRP A 24 -15.40 -16.31 -7.83
C TRP A 24 -16.23 -15.04 -8.05
N LEU A 25 -15.63 -13.97 -8.57
CA LEU A 25 -16.34 -12.72 -8.91
C LEU A 25 -17.49 -12.95 -9.88
N ALA A 26 -17.26 -13.74 -10.94
CA ALA A 26 -18.27 -14.07 -11.95
C ALA A 26 -19.46 -14.87 -11.40
N ARG A 27 -19.31 -15.55 -10.26
CA ARG A 27 -20.42 -16.25 -9.59
C ARG A 27 -21.34 -15.32 -8.81
N GLY A 28 -20.90 -14.09 -8.52
CA GLY A 28 -21.67 -13.13 -7.72
C GLY A 28 -21.97 -13.61 -6.30
N ASP A 29 -21.09 -14.44 -5.71
CA ASP A 29 -21.30 -15.01 -4.37
C ASP A 29 -21.15 -13.92 -3.28
N ALA A 30 -22.19 -13.73 -2.48
CA ALA A 30 -22.23 -12.75 -1.37
C ALA A 30 -21.45 -13.19 -0.11
N ARG A 31 -20.84 -14.39 -0.13
CA ARG A 31 -19.95 -14.86 0.96
C ARG A 31 -18.70 -13.98 1.10
N SER A 32 -17.96 -14.20 2.19
CA SER A 32 -16.67 -13.54 2.42
C SER A 32 -15.72 -13.75 1.23
N THR A 33 -15.12 -12.66 0.75
CA THR A 33 -14.19 -12.67 -0.37
C THR A 33 -13.02 -13.62 -0.06
N PRO A 34 -12.77 -14.65 -0.90
CA PRO A 34 -11.69 -15.59 -0.68
C PRO A 34 -10.33 -14.92 -0.73
N GLY A 35 -9.49 -15.16 0.28
CA GLY A 35 -8.16 -14.56 0.40
C GLY A 35 -7.09 -15.11 -0.54
N TYR A 36 -7.39 -15.33 -1.83
CA TYR A 36 -6.42 -15.90 -2.78
C TYR A 36 -5.16 -15.05 -2.93
N TRP A 37 -5.27 -13.72 -2.81
CA TRP A 37 -4.14 -12.78 -2.82
C TRP A 37 -3.05 -13.11 -1.80
N ARG A 38 -3.38 -13.77 -0.69
CA ARG A 38 -2.41 -14.18 0.34
C ARG A 38 -1.32 -15.09 -0.22
N ARG A 39 -1.61 -15.83 -1.30
CA ARG A 39 -0.65 -16.70 -1.99
C ARG A 39 0.50 -15.90 -2.63
N ALA A 40 0.26 -14.65 -3.00
CA ALA A 40 1.26 -13.75 -3.57
C ALA A 40 1.99 -12.88 -2.53
N ALA A 41 1.71 -13.05 -1.22
CA ALA A 41 2.24 -12.16 -0.19
C ALA A 41 3.78 -12.18 -0.11
N ARG A 42 4.42 -13.33 -0.35
CA ARG A 42 5.88 -13.46 -0.39
C ARG A 42 6.47 -12.69 -1.57
N ASP A 43 5.92 -12.89 -2.77
CA ASP A 43 6.38 -12.21 -3.98
C ASP A 43 6.15 -10.70 -3.89
N LEU A 44 5.03 -10.28 -3.31
CA LEU A 44 4.71 -8.88 -3.09
C LEU A 44 5.68 -8.22 -2.09
N ARG A 45 6.02 -8.90 -1.00
CA ARG A 45 7.06 -8.44 -0.07
C ARG A 45 8.40 -8.24 -0.77
N ALA A 46 8.79 -9.20 -1.62
CA ALA A 46 10.02 -9.11 -2.40
C ALA A 46 9.97 -7.96 -3.43
N ALA A 47 8.84 -7.76 -4.09
CA ALA A 47 8.61 -6.64 -5.02
C ALA A 47 8.79 -5.27 -4.35
N PHE A 48 8.45 -5.17 -3.06
CA PHE A 48 8.65 -3.97 -2.24
C PHE A 48 9.99 -3.95 -1.48
N LYS A 49 10.95 -4.83 -1.83
CA LYS A 49 12.29 -4.90 -1.21
C LYS A 49 12.24 -5.02 0.32
N ASP A 50 11.28 -5.80 0.83
CA ASP A 50 11.01 -6.00 2.26
C ASP A 50 10.51 -4.77 3.03
N LEU A 51 10.26 -3.65 2.34
CA LEU A 51 9.79 -2.40 2.94
C LEU A 51 8.27 -2.26 2.79
N CYS A 52 7.60 -1.75 3.82
CA CYS A 52 6.22 -1.32 3.67
C CYS A 52 6.13 -0.16 2.66
N GLY A 53 5.25 -0.29 1.65
CA GLY A 53 5.10 0.66 0.57
C GLY A 53 4.70 2.07 1.01
N TYR A 54 4.05 2.20 2.18
CA TYR A 54 3.62 3.49 2.72
C TYR A 54 4.61 4.11 3.70
N THR A 55 5.26 3.31 4.54
CA THR A 55 6.16 3.85 5.57
C THR A 55 7.61 3.90 5.11
N ALA A 56 7.97 3.15 4.06
CA ALA A 56 9.34 2.91 3.60
C ALA A 56 10.25 2.31 4.69
N MET A 57 9.67 1.48 5.56
CA MET A 57 10.37 0.84 6.69
C MET A 57 10.20 -0.68 6.62
N TRP A 58 11.19 -1.42 7.13
CA TRP A 58 11.02 -2.84 7.41
C TRP A 58 9.88 -3.03 8.44
N LEU A 59 9.26 -4.20 8.37
CA LEU A 59 8.20 -4.56 9.31
C LEU A 59 8.73 -5.61 10.28
N SER A 60 8.50 -5.40 11.58
CA SER A 60 8.86 -6.36 12.65
C SER A 60 8.00 -7.63 12.63
N ALA A 61 6.85 -7.59 11.96
CA ALA A 61 5.99 -8.73 11.68
C ALA A 61 5.67 -8.79 10.17
N PRO A 62 5.31 -9.97 9.63
CA PRO A 62 4.88 -10.07 8.23
C PRO A 62 3.77 -9.07 7.92
N GLY A 63 3.97 -8.28 6.86
CA GLY A 63 2.97 -7.35 6.37
C GLY A 63 1.78 -8.04 5.72
N THR A 64 0.86 -7.22 5.23
CA THR A 64 -0.38 -7.63 4.57
C THR A 64 -0.37 -7.19 3.11
N VAL A 65 -1.24 -7.82 2.31
CA VAL A 65 -1.57 -7.34 0.96
C VAL A 65 -2.67 -6.28 1.11
N ASP A 66 -2.32 -5.04 0.78
CA ASP A 66 -3.27 -3.96 0.57
C ASP A 66 -3.74 -3.95 -0.89
N HIS A 67 -5.02 -3.67 -1.11
CA HIS A 67 -5.59 -3.44 -2.45
C HIS A 67 -5.68 -1.93 -2.65
N PHE A 68 -4.82 -1.35 -3.49
CA PHE A 68 -4.72 0.11 -3.66
C PHE A 68 -6.11 0.73 -3.94
N VAL A 69 -6.76 0.25 -5.00
CA VAL A 69 -8.21 0.39 -5.19
C VAL A 69 -8.88 -0.70 -4.37
N SER A 70 -9.69 -0.30 -3.40
CA SER A 70 -10.36 -1.25 -2.52
C SER A 70 -11.38 -2.09 -3.29
N ARG A 71 -11.69 -3.29 -2.79
CA ARG A 71 -12.74 -4.13 -3.38
C ARG A 71 -14.10 -3.42 -3.41
N ASP A 72 -14.43 -2.64 -2.38
CA ASP A 72 -15.72 -1.95 -2.29
C ASP A 72 -15.80 -0.78 -3.28
N GLU A 73 -14.64 -0.27 -3.72
CA GLU A 73 -14.53 0.74 -4.76
C GLU A 73 -14.59 0.13 -6.17
N ASP A 74 -13.82 -0.93 -6.42
CA ASP A 74 -13.86 -1.69 -7.66
C ASP A 74 -13.54 -3.18 -7.41
N PRO A 75 -14.56 -4.06 -7.37
CA PRO A 75 -14.36 -5.49 -7.16
C PRO A 75 -13.53 -6.17 -8.25
N SER A 76 -13.49 -5.62 -9.48
CA SER A 76 -12.77 -6.22 -10.60
C SER A 76 -11.25 -6.21 -10.40
N LEU A 77 -10.75 -5.31 -9.56
CA LEU A 77 -9.33 -5.16 -9.24
C LEU A 77 -8.89 -5.96 -8.01
N ALA A 78 -9.80 -6.71 -7.37
CA ALA A 78 -9.53 -7.44 -6.13
C ALA A 78 -8.50 -8.58 -6.29
N TYR A 79 -8.22 -9.02 -7.51
CA TYR A 79 -7.26 -10.09 -7.77
C TYR A 79 -6.20 -9.70 -8.81
N GLU A 80 -5.95 -8.40 -8.97
CA GLU A 80 -5.00 -7.87 -9.94
C GLU A 80 -3.67 -7.48 -9.29
N TRP A 81 -2.57 -8.03 -9.80
CA TRP A 81 -1.21 -7.79 -9.29
C TRP A 81 -0.87 -6.30 -9.23
N THR A 82 -1.24 -5.56 -10.27
CA THR A 82 -1.01 -4.12 -10.39
C THR A 82 -1.71 -3.31 -9.31
N ASN A 83 -2.70 -3.89 -8.62
CA ASN A 83 -3.46 -3.29 -7.53
C ASN A 83 -2.92 -3.65 -6.13
N PHE A 84 -1.92 -4.53 -5.99
CA PHE A 84 -1.43 -4.97 -4.68
C PHE A 84 -0.28 -4.12 -4.14
N ARG A 85 -0.32 -3.78 -2.84
CA ARG A 85 0.76 -3.09 -2.11
C ARG A 85 1.15 -3.89 -0.87
N TYR A 86 2.45 -3.95 -0.56
CA TYR A 86 2.91 -4.55 0.70
C TYR A 86 2.82 -3.51 1.82
N ALA A 87 1.99 -3.76 2.83
CA ALA A 87 1.70 -2.76 3.86
C ALA A 87 1.60 -3.36 5.27
N ALA A 88 1.99 -2.59 6.29
CA ALA A 88 1.70 -2.95 7.68
C ALA A 88 0.18 -3.09 7.89
N ALA A 89 -0.25 -4.04 8.73
CA ALA A 89 -1.68 -4.29 8.96
C ALA A 89 -2.43 -3.04 9.46
N TRP A 90 -1.81 -2.25 10.34
CA TRP A 90 -2.41 -1.03 10.89
C TRP A 90 -2.49 0.11 9.86
N ILE A 91 -1.55 0.17 8.90
CA ILE A 91 -1.64 1.09 7.74
C ILE A 91 -2.81 0.68 6.86
N ASN A 92 -2.89 -0.60 6.51
CA ASN A 92 -3.96 -1.13 5.67
C ASN A 92 -5.34 -0.85 6.29
N SER A 93 -5.47 -1.05 7.61
CA SER A 93 -6.69 -0.72 8.36
C SER A 93 -6.99 0.79 8.42
N SER A 94 -5.97 1.66 8.47
CA SER A 94 -6.20 3.11 8.45
C SER A 94 -6.67 3.58 7.07
N LYS A 95 -6.12 2.96 6.03
CA LYS A 95 -6.43 3.24 4.63
C LYS A 95 -7.81 2.75 4.20
N SER A 96 -8.36 1.70 4.82
CA SER A 96 -9.70 1.20 4.47
C SER A 96 -10.83 2.22 4.66
N ALA A 97 -10.58 3.33 5.38
CA ALA A 97 -11.49 4.45 5.52
C ALA A 97 -11.35 5.53 4.42
N LEU A 98 -10.55 5.26 3.38
CA LEU A 98 -10.22 6.18 2.29
C LEU A 98 -10.45 5.48 0.95
N ARG A 99 -10.88 6.26 -0.04
CA ARG A 99 -10.92 5.85 -1.44
C ARG A 99 -9.55 6.07 -2.11
N SER A 100 -9.30 5.36 -3.20
CA SER A 100 -8.00 5.38 -3.90
C SER A 100 -7.62 6.77 -4.43
N ASP A 101 -8.60 7.59 -4.80
CA ASP A 101 -8.44 8.97 -5.27
C ASP A 101 -8.07 9.97 -4.14
N GLN A 102 -8.22 9.58 -2.87
CA GLN A 102 -7.94 10.45 -1.71
C GLN A 102 -6.51 10.34 -1.19
N VAL A 103 -5.75 9.34 -1.62
CA VAL A 103 -4.38 9.07 -1.16
C VAL A 103 -3.47 8.80 -2.35
N LEU A 104 -2.16 8.93 -2.16
CA LEU A 104 -1.20 8.54 -3.20
C LEU A 104 -1.02 7.02 -3.22
N ASP A 105 -0.85 6.50 -4.43
CA ASP A 105 -0.26 5.19 -4.65
C ASP A 105 1.24 5.25 -4.30
N PRO A 106 1.81 4.30 -3.55
CA PRO A 106 3.27 4.17 -3.42
C PRO A 106 4.04 4.22 -4.75
N PHE A 107 3.42 3.79 -5.85
CA PHE A 107 4.00 3.86 -7.20
C PHE A 107 3.88 5.23 -7.88
N GLU A 108 3.09 6.17 -7.34
CA GLU A 108 3.01 7.56 -7.81
C GLU A 108 4.02 8.47 -7.12
N VAL A 109 4.60 8.05 -5.99
CA VAL A 109 5.51 8.88 -5.20
C VAL A 109 6.79 9.18 -5.98
N GLY A 110 7.03 10.45 -6.23
CA GLY A 110 8.26 10.94 -6.84
C GLY A 110 9.41 11.18 -5.85
N ASP A 111 10.60 11.35 -6.41
CA ASP A 111 11.82 11.56 -5.63
C ASP A 111 11.78 12.87 -4.83
N GLY A 112 12.21 12.79 -3.57
CA GLY A 112 12.27 13.92 -2.67
C GLY A 112 10.93 14.56 -2.29
N TRP A 113 9.77 13.96 -2.61
CA TRP A 113 8.45 14.51 -2.21
C TRP A 113 8.23 14.51 -0.70
N PHE A 114 8.90 13.60 -0.01
CA PHE A 114 8.82 13.42 1.43
C PHE A 114 10.22 13.37 2.04
N GLU A 115 10.36 13.92 3.23
CA GLU A 115 11.61 13.84 4.01
C GLU A 115 11.30 13.51 5.47
N ILE A 116 12.32 13.07 6.21
CA ILE A 116 12.26 12.85 7.65
C ILE A 116 13.07 13.96 8.32
N ILE A 117 12.42 14.73 9.20
CA ILE A 117 13.08 15.74 10.02
C ILE A 117 13.77 15.04 11.20
N LEU A 118 15.06 15.33 11.40
CA LEU A 118 15.82 14.89 12.57
C LEU A 118 15.94 16.02 13.60
N PRO A 119 15.93 15.72 14.91
CA PRO A 119 15.86 14.39 15.53
C PRO A 119 14.42 13.89 15.78
N SER A 120 13.38 14.64 15.35
CA SER A 120 11.99 14.29 15.68
C SER A 120 11.52 12.99 15.03
N CYS A 121 12.15 12.58 13.93
CA CYS A 121 11.78 11.47 13.05
C CYS A 121 10.39 11.62 12.41
N GLN A 122 9.89 12.85 12.34
CA GLN A 122 8.63 13.18 11.69
C GLN A 122 8.79 13.21 10.18
N MET A 123 7.82 12.65 9.45
CA MET A 123 7.80 12.74 7.99
C MET A 123 6.98 13.93 7.54
N VAL A 124 7.55 14.74 6.65
CA VAL A 124 6.89 15.93 6.09
C VAL A 124 6.91 15.89 4.56
N LEU A 125 6.04 16.69 3.95
CA LEU A 125 6.13 16.99 2.51
C LEU A 125 7.16 18.08 2.27
N THR A 126 7.88 17.96 1.17
CA THR A 126 8.78 19.00 0.70
C THR A 126 8.11 19.84 -0.39
N ASP A 127 8.77 20.91 -0.81
CA ASP A 127 8.34 21.72 -1.94
C ASP A 127 8.53 21.04 -3.31
N ARG A 128 9.15 19.85 -3.33
CA ARG A 128 9.26 19.03 -4.54
C ARG A 128 7.99 18.25 -4.85
N CYS A 129 7.08 18.09 -3.88
CA CYS A 129 5.79 17.43 -4.11
C CYS A 129 4.90 18.35 -4.97
N PRO A 130 4.52 17.92 -6.19
CA PRO A 130 3.79 18.76 -7.14
C PRO A 130 2.44 19.23 -6.58
N PRO A 131 2.02 20.49 -6.86
CA PRO A 131 0.77 21.05 -6.34
C PRO A 131 -0.46 20.18 -6.60
N GLU A 132 -0.54 19.53 -7.77
CA GLU A 132 -1.67 18.71 -8.21
C GLU A 132 -1.91 17.45 -7.37
N VAL A 133 -0.87 16.94 -6.69
CA VAL A 133 -0.97 15.74 -5.85
C VAL A 133 -0.79 16.04 -4.35
N ARG A 134 -0.48 17.29 -4.01
CA ARG A 134 -0.10 17.69 -2.64
C ARG A 134 -1.21 17.42 -1.63
N ASP A 135 -2.47 17.63 -1.99
CA ASP A 135 -3.62 17.40 -1.08
C ASP A 135 -3.82 15.92 -0.76
N ARG A 136 -3.68 15.04 -1.77
CA ARG A 136 -3.68 13.57 -1.58
C ARG A 136 -2.50 13.15 -0.71
N ALA A 137 -1.32 13.76 -0.92
CA ALA A 137 -0.13 13.49 -0.14
C ALA A 137 -0.28 13.90 1.34
N GLN A 138 -0.87 15.07 1.60
CA GLN A 138 -1.19 15.55 2.96
C GLN A 138 -2.22 14.66 3.65
N THR A 139 -3.26 14.28 2.91
CA THR A 139 -4.31 13.36 3.39
C THR A 139 -3.69 12.03 3.78
N MET A 140 -2.82 11.47 2.94
CA MET A 140 -2.08 10.24 3.22
C MET A 140 -1.21 10.37 4.48
N LEU A 141 -0.42 11.44 4.63
CA LEU A 141 0.40 11.66 5.83
C LEU A 141 -0.43 11.66 7.11
N LYS A 142 -1.55 12.40 7.10
CA LYS A 142 -2.42 12.57 8.26
C LYS A 142 -3.22 11.32 8.58
N ARG A 143 -3.90 10.75 7.58
CA ARG A 143 -4.85 9.65 7.78
C ARG A 143 -4.17 8.31 7.97
N LEU A 144 -2.99 8.10 7.37
CA LEU A 144 -2.16 6.93 7.63
C LEU A 144 -1.15 7.15 8.76
N LYS A 145 -1.20 8.31 9.44
CA LYS A 145 -0.34 8.67 10.58
C LYS A 145 1.16 8.51 10.29
N LEU A 146 1.58 8.78 9.05
CA LEU A 146 2.97 8.63 8.60
C LEU A 146 3.87 9.76 9.08
N GLY A 147 3.28 10.93 9.31
CA GLY A 147 3.99 12.14 9.72
C GLY A 147 4.46 12.08 11.16
N ASP A 148 3.52 11.95 12.08
CA ASP A 148 3.70 12.12 13.53
C ASP A 148 3.09 10.98 14.36
N GLY A 149 2.61 9.91 13.71
CA GLY A 149 2.06 8.77 14.42
C GLY A 149 3.10 8.08 15.29
N GLU A 150 2.81 7.95 16.58
CA GLU A 150 3.73 7.39 17.57
C GLU A 150 4.31 6.03 17.15
N SER A 151 3.48 5.13 16.61
CA SER A 151 3.90 3.81 16.14
C SER A 151 4.95 3.87 15.02
N VAL A 152 4.92 4.91 14.20
CA VAL A 152 5.85 5.11 13.09
C VAL A 152 7.12 5.81 13.57
N VAL A 153 6.94 6.90 14.32
CA VAL A 153 8.03 7.74 14.80
C VAL A 153 8.94 6.93 15.74
N SER A 154 8.37 6.13 16.65
CA SER A 154 9.16 5.31 17.57
C SER A 154 9.98 4.25 16.84
N TYR A 155 9.43 3.59 15.82
CA TYR A 155 10.19 2.64 15.02
C TYR A 155 11.32 3.30 14.20
N ARG A 156 11.18 4.57 13.80
CA ARG A 156 12.25 5.29 13.07
C ARG A 156 13.42 5.71 13.98
N ARG A 157 13.25 5.66 15.30
CA ARG A 157 14.28 6.05 16.28
C ARG A 157 15.18 4.89 16.70
N GLU A 158 14.73 3.67 16.47
CA GLU A 158 15.47 2.42 16.72
C GLU A 158 16.45 2.12 15.58
#